data_AF-I4GRZ9-F1
#
_entry.id   AF-I4GRZ9-F1
#
_cell.length_a   1.000
_cell.length_b   1.000
_cell.length_c   1.000
_cell.angle_alpha   90.00
_cell.angle_beta   90.00
_cell.angle_gamma   90.00
#
_symmetry.space_group_name_H-M   'P 1'
#
loop_
_entity.id
_entity.type
_entity.pdbx_description
1 polymer ?
#
loop_
_entity_poly.entity_id
_entity_poly.type
_entity_poly.pdbx_seq_one_letter_code
_entity_poly.pdbx_strand_id
1 'polypeptide(L)'
;MERSIERTRSEEGCIHYAFSFSDNIVHCREGYVDASAVLAHLQNIGELLDELLKIAKIIRLEVHAPAAEIEKLREPLASLNPQFFILDEGIRRTSEA
;
A
#
# COMPACT_ATOMS: atom_id res chain seq x y z
N MET A 1 0.00 14.48 0.18
CA MET A 1 1.19 13.62 0.30
C MET A 1 1.85 13.78 1.65
N GLU A 2 2.29 14.98 2.04
CA GLU A 2 2.93 15.22 3.36
C GLU A 2 2.09 14.72 4.55
N ARG A 3 0.79 15.07 4.62
CA ARG A 3 -0.14 14.55 5.65
C ARG A 3 -0.21 13.02 5.69
N SER A 4 -0.19 12.36 4.53
CA SER A 4 -0.19 10.90 4.43
C SER A 4 1.10 10.31 4.95
N ILE A 5 2.25 10.91 4.59
CA ILE A 5 3.56 10.50 5.10
C ILE A 5 3.60 10.63 6.64
N GLU A 6 3.13 11.74 7.19
CA GLU A 6 3.14 11.96 8.63
C GLU A 6 2.26 10.95 9.38
N ARG A 7 1.04 10.67 8.88
CA ARG A 7 0.19 9.63 9.48
C ARG A 7 0.80 8.24 9.35
N THR A 8 1.41 7.91 8.22
CA THR A 8 1.98 6.57 7.99
C THR A 8 3.27 6.33 8.76
N ARG A 9 4.01 7.39 9.14
CA ARG A 9 5.18 7.26 10.03
C ARG A 9 4.88 6.63 11.38
N SER A 10 3.64 6.68 11.88
CA SER A 10 3.26 6.05 13.14
C SER A 10 2.91 4.57 13.01
N GLU A 11 2.89 4.01 11.79
CA GLU A 11 2.51 2.62 11.55
C GLU A 11 3.72 1.69 11.71
N GLU A 12 3.79 0.95 12.82
CA GLU A 12 4.91 0.03 13.10
C GLU A 12 5.13 -1.03 12.00
N GLY A 13 4.05 -1.44 11.34
CA GLY A 13 4.10 -2.42 10.25
C GLY A 13 4.49 -1.87 8.88
N CYS A 14 4.68 -0.55 8.74
CA CYS A 14 5.07 0.07 7.47
C CYS A 14 6.60 0.06 7.32
N ILE A 15 7.11 -0.67 6.32
CA ILE A 15 8.55 -0.80 6.05
C ILE A 15 9.04 0.31 5.10
N HIS A 16 8.19 0.70 4.14
CA HIS A 16 8.44 1.87 3.30
C HIS A 16 7.13 2.49 2.83
N TYR A 17 7.13 3.82 2.71
CA TYR A 17 6.02 4.59 2.16
C TYR A 17 6.59 5.77 1.38
N ALA A 18 6.42 5.78 0.06
CA ALA A 18 7.07 6.77 -0.80
C ALA A 18 6.18 7.16 -1.98
N PHE A 19 6.16 8.44 -2.32
CA PHE A 19 5.51 8.95 -3.52
C PHE A 19 6.54 9.26 -4.61
N SER A 20 6.20 8.88 -5.84
CA SER A 20 6.96 9.15 -7.06
C SER A 20 6.03 9.76 -8.09
N PHE A 21 6.57 10.55 -9.03
CA PHE A 21 5.78 11.33 -9.98
C PHE A 21 6.30 11.14 -11.40
N SER A 22 5.38 10.98 -12.34
CA SER A 22 5.62 11.04 -13.78
C SER A 22 4.52 11.89 -14.40
N ASP A 23 4.85 13.12 -14.78
CA ASP A 23 3.88 14.11 -15.27
C ASP A 23 2.71 14.31 -14.28
N ASN A 24 1.50 13.93 -14.68
CA ASN A 24 0.28 14.01 -13.88
C ASN A 24 -0.06 12.70 -13.14
N ILE A 25 0.83 11.71 -13.16
CA ILE A 25 0.67 10.44 -12.47
C ILE A 25 1.49 10.48 -11.19
N VAL A 26 0.79 10.26 -10.06
CA VAL A 26 1.42 9.98 -8.78
C VAL A 26 1.39 8.46 -8.54
N HIS A 27 2.50 7.92 -8.06
CA HIS A 27 2.62 6.53 -7.67
C HIS A 27 3.08 6.44 -6.21
N CYS A 28 2.24 5.83 -5.36
CA CYS A 28 2.58 5.47 -4.00
C CYS A 28 3.21 4.07 -4.01
N ARG A 29 4.48 3.97 -3.61
CA ARG A 29 5.16 2.69 -3.37
C ARG A 29 5.22 2.42 -1.89
N GLU A 30 4.37 1.52 -1.45
CA GLU A 30 4.20 1.16 -0.06
C GLU A 30 4.47 -0.33 0.18
N GLY A 31 4.97 -0.66 1.36
CA GLY A 31 5.36 -2.02 1.71
C GLY A 31 5.25 -2.23 3.21
N TYR A 32 4.63 -3.35 3.56
CA TYR A 32 4.23 -3.68 4.92
C TYR A 32 4.78 -5.03 5.34
N VAL A 33 4.87 -5.27 6.65
CA VAL A 33 5.36 -6.54 7.20
C VAL A 33 4.42 -7.72 6.91
N ASP A 34 3.11 -7.48 6.81
CA ASP A 34 2.07 -8.47 6.51
C ASP A 34 0.75 -7.81 6.05
N ALA A 35 -0.27 -8.61 5.76
CA ALA A 35 -1.60 -8.12 5.39
C ALA A 35 -2.30 -7.36 6.52
N SER A 36 -2.07 -7.70 7.79
CA SER A 36 -2.69 -6.99 8.92
C SER A 36 -2.21 -5.54 8.96
N ALA A 37 -0.93 -5.31 8.68
CA ALA A 37 -0.36 -3.97 8.56
C ALA A 37 -0.93 -3.19 7.36
N VAL A 38 -1.23 -3.84 6.23
CA VAL A 38 -1.96 -3.21 5.10
C VAL A 38 -3.36 -2.76 5.54
N LEU A 39 -4.08 -3.61 6.28
CA LEU A 39 -5.43 -3.27 6.75
C LEU A 39 -5.40 -2.14 7.79
N ALA A 40 -4.40 -2.14 8.68
CA ALA A 40 -4.18 -1.06 9.63
C ALA A 40 -3.87 0.27 8.91
N HIS A 41 -3.05 0.23 7.86
CA HIS A 41 -2.78 1.39 7.00
C HIS A 41 -4.07 1.95 6.40
N LEU A 42 -4.89 1.09 5.78
CA LEU A 42 -6.14 1.51 5.14
C LEU A 42 -7.09 2.21 6.13
N GLN A 43 -7.14 1.74 7.38
CA GLN A 43 -7.90 2.40 8.45
C GLN A 43 -7.29 3.75 8.85
N ASN A 44 -5.96 3.83 8.98
CA ASN A 44 -5.25 5.03 9.42
C ASN A 44 -5.33 6.18 8.40
N ILE A 45 -5.25 5.84 7.11
CA ILE A 45 -5.22 6.82 6.01
C ILE A 45 -6.56 7.01 5.31
N GLY A 46 -7.61 6.26 5.66
CA GLY A 46 -8.89 6.25 4.93
C GLY A 46 -9.49 7.64 4.69
N GLU A 47 -9.53 8.49 5.73
CA GLU A 47 -10.00 9.88 5.61
C GLU A 47 -9.16 10.71 4.63
N LEU A 48 -7.84 10.55 4.66
CA LEU A 48 -6.93 11.27 3.77
C LEU A 48 -7.03 10.75 2.33
N LEU A 49 -7.26 9.45 2.17
CA LEU A 49 -7.49 8.83 0.89
C LEU A 49 -8.79 9.36 0.27
N ASP A 50 -9.87 9.44 1.06
CA ASP A 50 -11.15 10.01 0.61
C ASP A 50 -11.02 11.48 0.18
N GLU A 51 -10.23 12.28 0.90
CA GLU A 51 -9.90 13.65 0.48
C GLU A 51 -9.14 13.68 -0.85
N LEU A 52 -8.15 12.79 -1.02
CA LEU A 52 -7.35 12.71 -2.24
C LEU A 52 -8.18 12.25 -3.45
N LEU A 53 -9.12 11.32 -3.23
CA LEU A 53 -9.99 10.78 -4.27
C LEU A 53 -11.04 11.79 -4.77
N LYS A 54 -11.22 12.93 -4.10
CA LYS A 54 -12.03 14.05 -4.61
C LYS A 54 -11.34 14.81 -5.76
N ILE A 55 -10.01 14.74 -5.85
CA ILE A 55 -9.20 15.49 -6.81
C ILE A 55 -8.37 14.60 -7.75
N ALA A 56 -8.32 13.29 -7.47
CA ALA A 56 -7.59 12.31 -8.25
C ALA A 56 -8.39 11.01 -8.35
N LYS A 57 -8.01 10.13 -9.27
CA LYS A 57 -8.58 8.79 -9.40
C LYS A 57 -7.49 7.74 -9.28
N ILE A 58 -7.77 6.63 -8.61
CA ILE A 58 -6.93 5.45 -8.67
C ILE A 58 -7.11 4.85 -10.08
N ILE A 59 -6.05 4.92 -10.88
CA ILE A 59 -6.04 4.30 -12.23
C ILE A 59 -5.51 2.86 -12.20
N ARG A 60 -4.78 2.49 -11.14
CA ARG A 60 -4.20 1.18 -10.93
C ARG A 60 -3.87 1.01 -9.44
N LEU A 61 -4.20 -0.16 -8.90
CA LEU A 61 -3.78 -0.61 -7.58
C LEU A 61 -3.24 -2.02 -7.73
N GLU A 62 -2.02 -2.26 -7.27
CA GLU A 62 -1.39 -3.57 -7.29
C GLU A 62 -1.08 -4.03 -5.87
N VAL A 63 -1.26 -5.32 -5.60
CA VAL A 63 -0.85 -5.95 -4.35
C VAL A 63 0.04 -7.14 -4.68
N HIS A 64 1.29 -7.09 -4.23
CA HIS A 64 2.30 -8.12 -4.44
C HIS A 64 2.61 -8.77 -3.09
N ALA A 65 2.22 -10.02 -2.91
CA ALA A 65 2.39 -10.72 -1.64
C ALA A 65 2.31 -12.25 -1.80
N PRO A 66 2.74 -13.03 -0.80
CA PRO A 66 2.48 -14.46 -0.76
C PRO A 66 0.96 -14.75 -0.86
N ALA A 67 0.60 -15.89 -1.44
CA ALA A 67 -0.81 -16.28 -1.63
C ALA A 67 -1.61 -16.21 -0.32
N ALA A 68 -1.04 -16.68 0.80
CA ALA A 68 -1.70 -16.66 2.10
C ALA A 68 -2.01 -15.24 2.62
N GLU A 69 -1.21 -14.24 2.26
CA GLU A 69 -1.48 -12.83 2.61
C GLU A 69 -2.52 -12.21 1.67
N ILE A 70 -2.50 -12.55 0.38
CA ILE A 70 -3.49 -12.08 -0.59
C ILE A 70 -4.90 -12.50 -0.20
N GLU A 71 -5.10 -13.75 0.24
CA GLU A 71 -6.43 -14.24 0.64
C GLU A 71 -7.04 -13.39 1.76
N LYS A 72 -6.23 -12.85 2.68
CA LYS A 72 -6.69 -11.94 3.74
C LYS A 72 -7.11 -10.56 3.22
N LEU A 73 -6.63 -10.17 2.04
CA LEU A 73 -6.82 -8.84 1.46
C LEU A 73 -7.90 -8.79 0.37
N ARG A 74 -8.33 -9.93 -0.18
CA ARG A 74 -9.31 -9.97 -1.28
C ARG A 74 -10.60 -9.24 -0.98
N GLU A 75 -11.27 -9.62 0.09
CA GLU A 75 -12.54 -9.03 0.47
C GLU A 75 -12.36 -7.58 0.98
N PRO A 76 -11.42 -7.28 1.89
CA PRO A 76 -11.24 -5.90 2.38
C PRO A 76 -10.88 -4.88 1.29
N LEU A 77 -10.15 -5.30 0.24
CA LEU A 77 -9.73 -4.40 -0.84
C LEU A 77 -10.64 -4.47 -2.07
N ALA A 78 -11.71 -5.27 -2.06
CA ALA A 78 -12.54 -5.53 -3.24
C ALA A 78 -13.08 -4.24 -3.89
N SER A 79 -13.47 -3.25 -3.08
CA SER A 79 -14.00 -1.96 -3.54
C SER A 79 -12.98 -1.12 -4.30
N LEU A 80 -11.68 -1.34 -4.06
CA LEU A 80 -10.57 -0.65 -4.73
C LEU A 80 -10.12 -1.35 -6.02
N ASN A 81 -10.70 -2.54 -6.32
CA ASN A 81 -10.40 -3.35 -7.50
C ASN A 81 -8.89 -3.56 -7.75
N PRO A 82 -8.13 -4.09 -6.77
CA PRO A 82 -6.70 -4.33 -6.91
C PRO A 82 -6.40 -5.46 -7.91
N GLN A 83 -5.27 -5.33 -8.61
CA GLN A 83 -4.63 -6.45 -9.29
C GLN A 83 -3.70 -7.18 -8.30
N PHE A 84 -4.02 -8.44 -8.02
CA PHE A 84 -3.19 -9.28 -7.15
C PHE A 84 -2.11 -10.02 -7.94
N PHE A 85 -0.87 -9.93 -7.46
CA PHE A 85 0.28 -10.66 -7.95
C PHE A 85 0.78 -11.59 -6.84
N ILE A 86 0.56 -12.90 -7.00
CA ILE A 86 1.09 -13.90 -6.07
C ILE A 86 2.60 -13.95 -6.26
N LEU A 87 3.33 -13.66 -5.19
CA LEU A 87 4.78 -13.79 -5.16
C LEU A 87 5.17 -15.27 -5.26
N ASP A 88 6.08 -15.57 -6.18
CA ASP A 88 6.64 -16.92 -6.39
C ASP A 88 8.07 -16.98 -5.85
N GLU A 89 9.04 -16.51 -6.63
CA GLU A 89 10.46 -16.45 -6.24
C GLU A 89 10.97 -15.01 -6.16
N GLY A 90 11.94 -14.77 -5.25
CA GLY A 90 12.58 -13.45 -5.11
C GLY A 90 13.63 -13.41 -4.03
N ILE A 91 14.37 -12.30 -3.96
CA ILE A 91 15.35 -12.02 -2.92
C ILE A 91 15.10 -10.63 -2.32
N ARG A 92 15.09 -10.55 -1.00
CA ARG A 92 15.17 -9.28 -0.27
C ARG A 92 16.42 -9.31 0.60
N ARG A 93 17.38 -8.42 0.31
CA ARG A 93 18.55 -8.25 1.17
C ARG A 93 18.10 -7.48 2.42
N THR A 94 18.34 -8.04 3.59
CA THR A 94 18.26 -7.29 4.85
C THR A 94 19.56 -6.50 5.02
N SER A 95 19.51 -5.35 5.70
CA SER A 95 20.70 -4.58 6.03
C SER A 95 21.49 -5.15 7.21
N GLU A 96 21.17 -6.36 7.66
CA GLU A 96 21.96 -7.08 8.64
C GLU A 96 23.12 -7.76 7.93
N ALA A 97 24.30 -7.14 8.05
CA ALA A 97 25.60 -7.75 7.80
C ALA A 97 26.11 -8.42 9.08
#